data_AF-A0A8I1S2M5-F1
#
_entry.id   AF-A0A8I1S2M5-F1
#
_cell.length_a   1.000
_cell.length_b   1.000
_cell.length_c   1.000
_cell.angle_alpha   90.00
_cell.angle_beta   90.00
_cell.angle_gamma   90.00
#
_symmetry.space_group_name_H-M   'P 1'
#
loop_
_entity.id
_entity.type
_entity.pdbx_description
1 polymer ?
#
loop_
_entity_poly.entity_id
_entity_poly.type
_entity_poly.pdbx_seq_one_letter_code
_entity_poly.pdbx_strand_id
1 'polypeptide(L)' 'MIGWEPVRQRGSHVCLKRSAGGRMLVVPLHRELKRGTLAAILRDADLNHDELRRLL' A
#
# COMPACT_ATOMS: atom_id res chain seq x y z
N MET A 1 -12.74 4.07 -5.15
CA MET A 1 -11.69 3.51 -6.04
C MET A 1 -10.36 3.99 -5.51
N ILE A 2 -9.44 3.08 -5.21
CA ILE A 2 -8.15 3.42 -4.57
C ILE A 2 -7.22 3.90 -5.68
N GLY A 3 -6.97 5.21 -5.72
CA GLY A 3 -6.16 5.86 -6.75
C GLY A 3 -4.67 5.71 -6.47
N TRP A 4 -4.17 4.47 -6.42
CA TRP A 4 -2.73 4.16 -6.28
C TRP A 4 -2.29 3.30 -7.45
N GLU A 5 -1.20 3.69 -8.10
CA GLU A 5 -0.66 3.02 -9.29
C GLU A 5 0.80 2.62 -9.07
N PRO A 6 1.22 1.39 -9.45
CA PRO A 6 2.61 1.00 -9.35
C PRO A 6 3.47 1.78 -10.34
N VAL A 7 4.57 2.36 -9.85
CA VAL A 7 5.50 3.15 -10.67
C VAL A 7 6.90 2.58 -10.72
N ARG A 8 7.30 1.77 -9.74
CA ARG A 8 8.62 1.11 -9.70
C ARG A 8 8.58 -0.11 -8.80
N GLN A 9 9.37 -1.14 -9.13
CA GLN A 9 9.63 -2.26 -8.23
C GLN A 9 11.13 -2.52 -8.13
N ARG A 10 11.62 -2.80 -6.92
CA ARG A 10 12.99 -3.28 -6.67
C ARG A 10 12.93 -4.48 -5.74
N GLY A 11 13.28 -5.65 -6.27
CA GLY A 11 13.10 -6.91 -5.55
C GLY A 11 11.64 -7.09 -5.12
N SER A 12 11.41 -7.38 -3.84
CA SER A 12 10.07 -7.56 -3.28
C SER A 12 9.37 -6.26 -2.88
N HIS A 13 9.92 -5.07 -3.13
CA HIS A 13 9.28 -3.81 -2.74
C HIS A 13 8.72 -3.07 -3.97
N VAL A 14 7.43 -2.78 -3.94
CA VAL A 14 6.74 -1.98 -4.97
C VAL A 14 6.52 -0.57 -4.45
N CYS A 15 6.84 0.41 -5.29
CA CYS A 15 6.54 1.81 -5.07
C CYS A 15 5.25 2.15 -5.83
N LEU A 16 4.27 2.66 -5.10
CA LEU A 16 2.99 3.12 -5.59
C LEU A 16 2.96 4.65 -5.57
N LYS A 17 2.32 5.25 -6.57
CA LYS A 17 2.04 6.68 -6.64
C LYS A 17 0.53 6.90 -6.55
N ARG A 18 0.10 7.84 -5.71
CA ARG A 18 -1.29 8.24 -5.63
C ARG A 18 -1.62 9.12 -6.84
N SER A 19 -2.62 8.71 -7.62
CA SER A 19 -3.08 9.45 -8.81
C SER A 19 -3.50 10.88 -8.42
N ALA A 20 -4.07 11.04 -7.22
CA ALA A 20 -4.36 12.34 -6.61
C ALA A 20 -3.22 12.80 -5.67
N GLY A 21 -2.61 13.95 -5.98
CA GLY A 21 -1.69 14.65 -5.07
C GLY A 21 -0.27 14.09 -4.99
N GLY A 22 0.11 13.12 -5.82
CA GLY A 22 1.50 12.70 -6.02
C GLY A 22 2.18 12.03 -4.82
N ARG A 23 1.42 11.61 -3.80
CA ARG A 23 1.97 10.85 -2.65
C ARG A 23 2.57 9.54 -3.12
N MET A 24 3.64 9.10 -2.46
CA MET A 24 4.31 7.84 -2.73
C MET A 24 4.14 6.89 -1.54
N LEU A 25 4.01 5.59 -1.81
CA LEU A 25 3.88 4.55 -0.81
C LEU A 25 4.72 3.33 -1.24
N VAL A 26 5.50 2.77 -0.32
CA VAL A 26 6.29 1.55 -0.59
C VAL A 26 5.65 0.37 0.13
N VAL A 27 5.33 -0.69 -0.62
CA VAL A 27 4.69 -1.90 -0.12
C VAL A 27 5.61 -3.12 -0.38
N PRO A 28 6.01 -3.86 0.66
CA PRO A 28 6.67 -5.16 0.48
C PRO A 28 5.66 -6.24 0.05
N LEU A 29 5.97 -6.93 -1.03
CA LEU A 29 5.26 -8.10 -1.55
C LEU A 29 5.77 -9.38 -0.89
N HIS A 30 5.58 -9.49 0.42
CA HIS A 30 5.89 -10.70 1.17
C HIS A 30 4.61 -11.51 1.37
N ARG A 31 4.73 -12.84 1.49
CA ARG A 31 3.58 -13.73 1.77
C ARG A 31 2.87 -13.35 3.08
N GLU A 32 3.64 -12.96 4.07
CA GLU A 32 3.14 -12.51 5.38
C GLU A 32 3.80 -11.19 5.77
N LEU A 33 3.00 -10.29 6.34
CA LEU A 33 3.46 -8.99 6.84
C LEU A 33 3.36 -8.94 8.35
N LYS A 34 4.37 -8.35 9.00
CA LYS A 34 4.28 -8.03 10.42
C LYS A 34 3.11 -7.07 10.64
N ARG A 35 2.38 -7.24 11.75
CA ARG A 35 1.24 -6.39 12.12
C ARG A 35 1.55 -4.88 12.05
N GLY A 36 2.72 -4.47 12.56
CA GLY A 36 3.16 -3.07 12.51
C GLY A 36 3.42 -2.55 11.09
N THR A 37 3.94 -3.41 10.20
CA THR A 37 4.14 -3.07 8.79
C THR A 37 2.80 -2.88 8.08
N LEU A 38 1.84 -3.78 8.29
CA LEU A 38 0.50 -3.64 7.72
C LEU A 38 -0.18 -2.37 8.24
N ALA A 39 -0.10 -2.09 9.54
CA ALA A 39 -0.69 -0.89 10.13
C ALA A 39 -0.08 0.41 9.58
N ALA A 40 1.25 0.44 9.39
CA ALA A 40 1.92 1.58 8.77
C ALA A 40 1.46 1.79 7.32
N ILE A 41 1.39 0.72 6.51
CA ILE A 41 0.92 0.78 5.13
C ILE A 41 -0.51 1.31 5.06
N LEU A 42 -1.42 0.79 5.89
CA LEU A 42 -2.82 1.22 5.94
C LEU A 42 -2.95 2.70 6.29
N ARG A 43 -2.23 3.16 7.32
CA ARG A 43 -2.21 4.58 7.70
C ARG A 43 -1.68 5.46 6.58
N ASP A 44 -0.59 5.06 5.92
CA ASP A 44 0.03 5.85 4.87
C ASP A 44 -0.83 5.84 3.59
N ALA A 45 -1.55 4.75 3.33
CA ALA A 45 -2.51 4.60 2.25
C ALA A 45 -3.85 5.31 2.51
N ASP A 46 -4.08 5.81 3.73
CA ASP A 46 -5.35 6.37 4.20
C ASP A 46 -6.50 5.35 4.08
N LEU A 47 -6.24 4.13 4.55
CA LEU A 47 -7.16 2.99 4.54
C LEU A 47 -7.32 2.41 5.93
N ASN A 48 -8.54 1.97 6.25
CA ASN A 48 -8.80 1.18 7.45
C ASN A 48 -8.90 -0.32 7.14
N HIS A 49 -9.01 -1.13 8.19
CA HIS A 49 -9.05 -2.60 8.07
C HIS A 49 -10.28 -3.11 7.32
N ASP A 50 -11.44 -2.46 7.43
CA ASP A 50 -12.67 -2.91 6.78
C ASP A 50 -12.67 -2.56 5.30
N GLU A 51 -12.11 -1.41 4.94
CA GLU A 51 -11.83 -1.06 3.54
C GLU A 51 -10.87 -2.06 2.91
N LEU A 52 -9.79 -2.43 3.60
CA LEU A 52 -8.88 -3.48 3.15
C LEU A 52 -9.65 -4.80 2.92
N ARG A 53 -10.49 -5.23 3.87
CA ARG A 53 -11.27 -6.47 3.76
C ARG A 53 -12.23 -6.50 2.57
N ARG A 54 -12.72 -5.35 2.11
CA ARG A 54 -13.61 -5.26 0.94
C ARG A 54 -12.88 -5.40 -0.40
N LEU A 55 -11.55 -5.38 -0.39
CA LEU A 55 -10.71 -5.40 -1.59
C LEU A 55 -9.95 -6.71 -1.80
N LEU A 56 -10.05 -7.62 -0.82
CA LEU A 56 -9.55 -8.99 -0.88
C LEU A 56 -10.64 -9.90 -1.42
#